data_AF-A0A2I0W7T1-F1
#
_entry.id   AF-A0A2I0W7T1-F1
#
_cell.length_a   1.000
_cell.length_b   1.000
_cell.length_c   1.000
_cell.angle_alpha   90.00
_cell.angle_beta   90.00
_cell.angle_gamma   90.00
#
_symmetry.space_group_name_H-M   'P 1'
#
loop_
_entity.id
_entity.type
_entity.pdbx_description
1 polymer ?
#
loop_
_entity_poly.entity_id
_entity_poly.type
_entity_poly.pdbx_seq_one_letter_code
_entity_poly.pdbx_strand_id
1 'polypeptide(L)'
;MSSRSFRVDLVDNKNCICTCGKTIIYHIPCPHVVSCISELRQSHYNYVSQYYSLDNYKMTYADPFHNIPDRSTWAQHDPSSGIHPLLPPNFRRRSGRPRTNRFRNTMDEGISQSNRKCGACGIVGNNKATCPTRLVLSFKFFI
;
A
#
# COMPACT_ATOMS: atom_id res chain seq x y z
N MET A 1 -17.84 -4.69 2.11
CA MET A 1 -16.45 -4.70 1.61
C MET A 1 -16.50 -5.01 0.13
N SER A 2 -16.01 -4.11 -0.72
CA SER A 2 -15.97 -4.38 -2.17
C SER A 2 -14.96 -5.50 -2.40
N SER A 3 -15.44 -6.70 -2.78
CA SER A 3 -14.59 -7.82 -3.18
C SER A 3 -14.07 -7.54 -4.59
N ARG A 4 -13.09 -6.64 -4.71
CA ARG A 4 -12.37 -6.46 -5.96
C ARG A 4 -11.57 -7.73 -6.22
N SER A 5 -11.83 -8.37 -7.35
CA SER A 5 -10.98 -9.44 -7.85
C SER A 5 -9.69 -8.84 -8.39
N PHE A 6 -8.56 -9.50 -8.11
CA PHE A 6 -7.25 -9.14 -8.65
C PHE A 6 -6.77 -10.28 -9.54
N ARG A 7 -6.21 -9.93 -10.70
CA ARG A 7 -5.54 -10.90 -11.57
C ARG A 7 -4.07 -10.95 -11.16
N VAL A 8 -3.54 -12.16 -11.12
CA VAL A 8 -2.15 -12.47 -10.81
C VAL A 8 -1.57 -13.26 -11.98
N ASP A 9 -0.46 -12.78 -12.52
CA ASP A 9 0.32 -13.45 -13.55
C ASP A 9 1.68 -13.83 -12.95
N LEU A 10 2.00 -15.12 -12.96
CA LEU A 10 3.29 -15.65 -12.55
C LEU A 10 4.05 -16.05 -13.82
N VAL A 11 5.24 -15.49 -14.01
CA VAL A 11 6.03 -15.63 -15.23
C VAL A 11 7.38 -16.26 -14.89
N ASP A 12 7.74 -17.33 -15.59
CA ASP A 12 9.06 -18.01 -15.54
C ASP A 12 9.57 -18.36 -14.14
N ASN A 13 8.68 -18.60 -13.17
CA ASN A 13 9.01 -18.84 -11.76
C ASN A 13 9.93 -17.78 -11.12
N LYS A 14 9.97 -16.56 -11.67
CA LYS A 14 10.85 -15.48 -11.20
C LYS A 14 10.16 -14.13 -11.11
N ASN A 15 9.19 -13.90 -11.99
CA ASN A 15 8.50 -12.63 -12.12
C ASN A 15 7.03 -12.80 -11.74
N CYS A 16 6.46 -11.78 -11.10
CA CYS A 16 5.04 -11.77 -10.77
C CYS A 16 4.43 -10.38 -11.04
N ILE A 17 3.24 -10.39 -11.63
CA ILE A 17 2.47 -9.17 -11.90
C ILE A 17 1.11 -9.33 -11.25
N CYS A 18 0.66 -8.30 -10.53
CA CYS A 18 -0.67 -8.27 -9.97
C CYS A 18 -1.36 -6.96 -10.33
N THR A 19 -2.65 -7.01 -10.68
CA THR A 19 -3.44 -5.81 -11.01
C THR A 19 -3.62 -4.85 -9.84
N CYS A 20 -3.24 -5.22 -8.62
CA CYS A 20 -3.15 -4.29 -7.49
C CYS A 20 -1.93 -3.33 -7.59
N GLY A 21 -1.03 -3.52 -8.54
CA GLY A 21 0.15 -2.67 -8.80
C GLY A 21 1.31 -2.82 -7.80
N LYS A 22 1.09 -3.47 -6.65
CA LYS A 22 2.10 -3.57 -5.58
C LYS A 22 3.38 -4.28 -6.03
N THR A 23 3.30 -5.32 -6.85
CA THR A 23 4.49 -6.05 -7.31
C THR A 23 5.38 -5.21 -8.22
N ILE A 24 4.79 -4.30 -9.00
CA ILE A 24 5.53 -3.37 -9.88
C ILE A 24 6.22 -2.29 -9.04
N ILE A 25 5.52 -1.74 -8.05
CA ILE A 25 6.03 -0.64 -7.22
C ILE A 25 7.10 -1.10 -6.24
N TYR A 26 6.85 -2.22 -5.55
CA TYR A 26 7.70 -2.67 -4.45
C TYR A 26 8.65 -3.79 -4.86
N HIS A 27 8.52 -4.36 -6.07
CA HIS A 27 9.33 -5.50 -6.51
C HIS A 27 9.32 -6.72 -5.57
N ILE A 28 8.24 -6.84 -4.76
CA ILE A 28 8.00 -7.89 -3.77
C ILE A 28 6.59 -8.45 -4.00
N PRO A 29 6.36 -9.77 -3.82
CA PRO A 29 5.03 -10.38 -3.92
C PRO A 29 4.01 -9.72 -3.00
N CYS A 30 2.85 -9.34 -3.54
CA CYS A 30 1.74 -8.83 -2.73
C CYS A 30 0.91 -9.99 -2.14
N PRO A 31 0.00 -9.74 -1.18
CA PRO A 31 -0.82 -10.80 -0.59
C PRO A 31 -1.58 -11.64 -1.61
N HIS A 32 -2.08 -11.04 -2.69
CA HIS A 32 -2.76 -11.79 -3.76
C HIS A 32 -1.81 -12.76 -4.47
N VAL A 33 -0.58 -12.33 -4.75
CA VAL A 33 0.44 -13.19 -5.38
C VAL A 33 0.84 -14.31 -4.42
N VAL A 34 1.04 -14.00 -3.14
CA VAL A 34 1.39 -14.99 -2.11
C VAL A 34 0.30 -16.07 -2.00
N SER A 35 -0.98 -15.69 -2.03
CA SER A 35 -2.09 -16.65 -2.08
C SER A 35 -1.99 -17.59 -3.27
N CYS A 36 -1.80 -17.08 -4.49
CA CYS A 36 -1.65 -17.91 -5.69
C CYS A 36 -0.42 -18.82 -5.65
N ILE A 37 0.73 -18.31 -5.18
CA ILE A 37 1.97 -19.08 -5.02
C ILE A 37 1.77 -20.23 -4.02
N SER A 38 1.04 -19.98 -2.93
CA SER A 38 0.73 -20.98 -1.91
C SER A 38 -0.12 -22.12 -2.48
N GLU A 39 -1.11 -21.79 -3.32
CA GLU A 39 -1.92 -22.80 -4.02
C GLU A 39 -1.08 -23.65 -4.99
N LEU A 40 -0.10 -23.04 -5.64
CA LEU A 40 0.84 -23.71 -6.55
C LEU A 40 1.98 -24.44 -5.83
N ARG A 41 2.04 -24.38 -4.49
CA ARG A 41 3.11 -24.99 -3.64
C ARG A 41 4.52 -24.57 -4.06
N GLN A 42 4.66 -23.33 -4.54
CA GLN A 42 5.95 -22.77 -4.92
C GLN A 42 6.53 -21.91 -3.79
N SER A 43 7.84 -21.67 -3.84
CA SER A 43 8.49 -20.77 -2.89
C SER A 43 8.23 -19.31 -3.29
N HIS A 44 7.71 -18.51 -2.35
CA HIS A 44 7.52 -17.08 -2.57
C HIS A 44 8.84 -16.32 -2.77
N TYR A 45 9.96 -16.85 -2.27
CA TYR A 45 11.29 -16.27 -2.44
C TYR A 45 11.69 -16.18 -3.91
N ASN A 46 11.21 -17.11 -4.75
CA ASN A 46 11.51 -17.11 -6.17
C ASN A 46 10.97 -15.86 -6.89
N TYR A 47 9.94 -15.22 -6.33
CA TYR A 47 9.24 -14.08 -6.93
C TYR A 47 9.63 -12.73 -6.31
N VAL A 48 10.59 -12.73 -5.38
CA VAL A 48 11.19 -11.50 -4.84
C VAL A 48 12.27 -11.05 -5.81
N SER A 49 12.28 -9.76 -6.17
CA SER A 49 13.28 -9.24 -7.08
C SER A 49 14.70 -9.37 -6.51
N GLN A 50 15.66 -9.62 -7.41
CA GLN A 50 17.08 -9.64 -7.08
C GLN A 50 17.57 -8.33 -6.46
N TYR A 51 16.87 -7.20 -6.63
CA TYR A 51 17.19 -5.95 -5.93
C TYR A 51 17.32 -6.11 -4.41
N TYR A 52 16.63 -7.09 -3.82
CA TYR A 52 16.67 -7.38 -2.39
C TYR A 52 17.67 -8.49 -2.01
N SER A 53 18.53 -8.94 -2.94
CA SER A 53 19.57 -9.92 -2.62
C SER A 53 20.69 -9.29 -1.80
N LEU A 54 21.32 -10.09 -0.93
CA LEU A 54 22.48 -9.65 -0.15
C LEU A 54 23.65 -9.26 -1.05
N ASP A 55 23.81 -9.93 -2.19
CA ASP A 55 24.89 -9.64 -3.13
C ASP A 55 24.70 -8.27 -3.79
N ASN A 56 23.47 -7.95 -4.22
CA ASN A 56 23.18 -6.63 -4.78
C ASN A 56 23.25 -5.53 -3.72
N TYR A 57 22.84 -5.82 -2.48
CA TYR A 57 23.03 -4.90 -1.36
C TYR A 57 24.53 -4.58 -1.17
N LYS A 58 25.38 -5.60 -1.09
CA LYS A 58 26.83 -5.42 -0.95
C LYS A 58 27.42 -4.66 -2.13
N MET A 59 27.03 -5.01 -3.36
CA MET A 59 27.50 -4.34 -4.57
C MET A 59 27.11 -2.86 -4.61
N THR A 60 25.89 -2.52 -4.16
CA THR A 60 25.42 -1.13 -4.07
C THR A 60 26.27 -0.29 -3.12
N TYR A 61 26.83 -0.90 -2.07
CA TYR A 61 27.64 -0.25 -1.05
C TYR A 61 29.12 -0.66 -1.10
N ALA A 62 29.58 -1.23 -2.22
CA ALA A 62 30.95 -1.69 -2.36
C ALA A 62 31.94 -0.53 -2.51
N ASP A 63 31.46 0.58 -3.08
CA ASP A 63 32.27 1.77 -3.28
C ASP A 63 32.57 2.46 -1.94
N PRO A 64 33.81 2.97 -1.77
CA PRO A 64 34.17 3.68 -0.55
C PRO A 64 33.35 4.96 -0.41
N PHE A 65 32.79 5.16 0.78
CA PHE A 65 32.23 6.44 1.16
C PHE A 65 33.37 7.44 1.33
N HIS A 66 33.45 8.41 0.41
CA HIS A 66 34.36 9.52 0.54
C HIS A 66 33.87 10.43 1.68
N ASN A 67 34.77 10.77 2.59
CA ASN A 67 34.47 11.74 3.62
C ASN A 67 34.12 13.08 2.96
N ILE A 68 33.08 13.74 3.47
CA ILE A 68 32.78 15.11 3.07
C ILE A 68 33.96 15.97 3.58
N PRO A 69 34.68 16.67 2.69
CA PRO A 69 35.83 17.47 3.10
C PRO A 69 35.35 18.65 3.96
N ASP A 70 36.25 19.24 4.76
CA ASP A 70 35.87 20.36 5.63
C ASP A 70 35.33 21.54 4.81
N ARG A 71 34.36 22.27 5.36
CA ARG A 71 33.71 23.39 4.68
C ARG A 71 34.70 24.46 4.22
N SER A 72 35.81 24.64 4.95
CA SER A 72 36.86 25.59 4.57
C SER A 72 37.56 25.24 3.24
N THR A 73 37.53 23.97 2.85
CA THR A 73 38.17 23.46 1.62
C THR A 73 37.22 23.40 0.43
N TRP A 74 35.94 23.73 0.62
CA TRP A 74 34.97 23.74 -0.47
C TRP A 74 35.28 24.89 -1.42
N ALA A 75 35.29 24.60 -2.72
CA ALA A 75 35.42 25.64 -3.73
C ALA A 75 34.32 26.68 -3.54
N GLN A 76 34.68 27.95 -3.58
CA GLN A 76 33.69 29.02 -3.64
C GLN A 76 32.88 28.86 -4.93
N HIS A 77 31.59 29.15 -4.85
CA HIS A 77 30.72 29.08 -6.02
C HIS A 77 31.23 30.03 -7.11
N ASP A 78 31.67 29.46 -8.22
CA ASP A 78 32.06 30.19 -9.42
C ASP A 78 30.92 30.12 -10.46
N PRO A 79 30.27 31.25 -10.78
CA PRO A 79 29.22 31.29 -11.79
C PRO A 79 29.66 30.83 -13.19
N SER A 80 30.96 30.82 -13.48
CA SER A 80 31.52 30.38 -14.76
C SER A 80 31.82 28.88 -14.82
N SER A 81 31.80 28.18 -13.68
CA SER A 81 32.07 26.73 -13.60
C SER A 81 30.95 25.84 -14.15
N GLY A 82 29.79 26.41 -14.52
CA GLY A 82 28.60 25.67 -14.96
C GLY A 82 27.87 24.91 -13.85
N ILE A 83 28.35 24.98 -12.61
CA ILE A 83 27.71 24.37 -11.44
C ILE A 83 26.68 25.37 -10.90
N HIS A 84 25.40 25.16 -11.24
CA HIS A 84 24.32 25.98 -10.72
C HIS A 84 23.97 25.59 -9.28
N PRO A 85 23.68 26.56 -8.40
CA PRO A 85 23.22 26.26 -7.06
C PRO A 85 21.87 25.55 -7.14
N LEU A 86 21.71 24.48 -6.36
CA LEU A 86 20.43 23.78 -6.19
C LEU A 86 19.47 24.70 -5.43
N LEU A 87 18.83 25.62 -6.15
CA LEU A 87 17.77 26.43 -5.60
C LEU A 87 16.56 25.54 -5.32
N PRO A 88 15.87 25.74 -4.18
CA PRO A 88 14.62 25.04 -3.95
C PRO A 88 13.67 25.33 -5.13
N PRO A 89 12.92 24.32 -5.60
CA PRO A 89 11.93 24.56 -6.64
C PRO A 89 10.99 25.68 -6.18
N ASN A 90 10.59 26.53 -7.12
CA ASN A 90 9.67 27.65 -6.85
C ASN A 90 8.31 27.10 -6.37
N PHE A 91 8.19 26.85 -5.07
CA PHE A 91 7.00 26.30 -4.45
C PHE A 91 6.13 27.42 -3.91
N ARG A 92 5.02 27.69 -4.60
CA ARG A 92 3.95 28.52 -4.05
C ARG A 92 2.99 27.63 -3.27
N ARG A 93 2.92 27.84 -1.95
CA ARG A 93 1.85 27.24 -1.14
C ARG A 93 0.50 27.65 -1.74
N ARG A 94 -0.39 26.68 -2.02
CA ARG A 94 -1.75 26.98 -2.47
C ARG A 94 -2.45 27.89 -1.44
N SER A 95 -3.24 28.85 -1.90
CA SER A 95 -4.02 29.68 -1.00
C SER A 95 -4.99 28.83 -0.19
N GLY A 96 -5.09 29.10 1.11
CA GLY A 96 -6.03 28.42 2.00
C GLY A 96 -5.43 28.11 3.36
N ARG A 97 -6.32 27.83 4.32
CA ARG A 97 -5.91 27.44 5.67
C ARG A 97 -5.18 26.10 5.62
N PRO A 98 -4.00 25.97 6.26
CA PRO A 98 -3.35 24.68 6.45
C PRO A 98 -4.31 23.71 7.12
N ARG A 99 -4.37 22.47 6.64
CA ARG A 99 -5.14 21.42 7.31
C ARG A 99 -4.53 21.19 8.69
N THR A 100 -5.28 21.44 9.76
CA THR A 100 -4.84 21.24 11.15
C THR A 100 -4.97 19.78 11.57
N ASN A 101 -5.90 19.05 10.95
CA ASN A 101 -6.13 17.65 11.26
C ASN A 101 -5.11 16.78 10.53
N ARG A 102 -4.50 15.86 11.29
CA ARG A 102 -3.61 14.82 10.77
C ARG A 102 -4.29 14.01 9.65
N PHE A 103 -3.50 13.59 8.66
CA PHE A 103 -3.94 12.63 7.65
C PHE A 103 -4.18 11.26 8.30
N ARG A 104 -5.40 10.73 8.15
CA ARG A 104 -5.70 9.36 8.58
C ARG A 104 -4.94 8.38 7.70
N ASN A 105 -4.19 7.47 8.31
CA ASN A 105 -3.53 6.36 7.61
C ASN A 105 -4.26 5.03 7.90
N THR A 106 -3.76 3.93 7.33
CA THR A 106 -4.33 2.58 7.54
C THR A 106 -4.27 2.10 8.98
N MET A 107 -3.43 2.71 9.84
CA MET A 107 -3.39 2.42 11.28
C MET A 107 -4.50 3.14 12.04
N ASP A 108 -5.09 4.20 11.46
CA ASP A 108 -6.22 4.95 12.02
C ASP A 108 -7.57 4.36 11.57
N GLU A 109 -7.58 3.36 10.69
CA GLU A 109 -8.77 2.60 10.29
C GLU A 109 -9.10 1.57 11.38
N GLY A 110 -9.98 1.95 12.32
CA GLY A 110 -10.59 0.98 13.22
C GLY A 110 -11.37 -0.08 12.44
N ILE A 111 -11.37 -1.32 12.93
CA ILE A 111 -12.22 -2.38 12.39
C ILE A 111 -13.65 -1.83 12.37
N SER A 112 -14.23 -1.66 11.18
CA SER A 112 -15.60 -1.17 11.01
C SER A 112 -16.62 -2.25 11.39
N GLN A 113 -16.50 -2.81 12.59
CA GLN A 113 -17.53 -3.62 13.19
C GLN A 113 -18.51 -2.66 13.84
N SER A 114 -19.58 -2.37 13.12
CA SER A 114 -20.75 -1.75 13.73
C SER A 114 -21.22 -2.66 14.86
N ASN A 115 -21.05 -2.22 16.12
CA ASN A 115 -21.60 -2.90 17.30
C ASN A 115 -23.15 -2.90 17.34
N ARG A 116 -23.81 -2.39 16.30
CA ARG A 116 -25.28 -2.48 16.17
C ARG A 116 -25.70 -3.94 16.04
N LYS A 117 -26.47 -4.36 17.03
CA LYS A 117 -27.24 -5.61 17.03
C LYS A 117 -28.50 -5.44 16.18
N CYS A 118 -28.89 -6.49 15.47
CA CYS A 118 -30.16 -6.53 14.77
C CYS A 118 -31.31 -6.36 15.76
N GLY A 119 -32.24 -5.43 15.50
CA GLY A 119 -33.40 -5.21 16.38
C GLY A 119 -34.43 -6.34 16.42
N ALA A 120 -34.28 -7.38 15.58
CA ALA A 120 -35.15 -8.57 15.59
C ALA A 120 -34.50 -9.79 16.26
N CYS A 121 -33.22 -10.11 15.94
CA CYS A 121 -32.54 -11.28 16.50
C CYS A 121 -31.44 -10.98 17.52
N GLY A 122 -31.06 -9.72 17.72
CA GLY A 122 -30.01 -9.32 18.66
C GLY A 122 -28.57 -9.65 18.21
N ILE A 123 -28.38 -10.26 17.04
CA ILE A 123 -27.07 -10.66 16.51
C ILE A 123 -26.43 -9.48 15.76
N VAL A 124 -25.11 -9.34 15.87
CA VAL A 124 -24.30 -8.36 15.13
C VAL A 124 -23.95 -8.94 13.76
N GLY A 125 -24.07 -8.13 12.70
CA GLY A 125 -23.71 -8.54 11.33
C GLY A 125 -24.87 -8.53 10.33
N ASN A 126 -26.11 -8.41 10.80
CA ASN A 126 -27.31 -8.26 9.98
C ASN A 126 -28.19 -7.12 10.50
N ASN A 127 -29.03 -6.56 9.62
CA ASN A 127 -30.02 -5.54 10.02
C ASN A 127 -31.42 -6.17 10.10
N LYS A 128 -32.40 -5.42 10.63
CA LYS A 128 -33.79 -5.90 10.79
C LYS A 128 -34.42 -6.30 9.46
N ALA A 129 -34.05 -5.62 8.36
CA ALA A 129 -34.62 -5.88 7.04
C ALA A 129 -34.16 -7.22 6.44
N THR A 130 -32.89 -7.58 6.64
CA THR A 130 -32.24 -8.80 6.13
C THR A 130 -32.12 -9.90 7.19
N CYS A 131 -32.93 -9.83 8.25
CA CYS A 131 -32.83 -10.76 9.36
C CYS A 131 -33.44 -12.11 8.97
N PRO A 132 -32.70 -13.24 9.09
CA PRO A 132 -33.21 -14.56 8.74
C PRO A 132 -34.35 -15.02 9.65
N THR A 133 -34.44 -14.50 10.88
CA THR A 133 -35.54 -14.77 11.80
C THR A 133 -36.69 -13.76 11.68
N ARG A 134 -36.67 -12.89 10.66
CA ARG A 134 -37.78 -11.97 10.41
C ARG A 134 -39.00 -12.78 9.98
N LEU A 135 -39.84 -13.12 10.93
CA LEU A 135 -41.18 -13.64 10.66
C LEU A 135 -41.95 -12.55 9.93
N VAL A 136 -42.05 -12.68 8.61
CA VAL A 136 -42.99 -11.91 7.81
C VAL A 136 -44.36 -12.45 8.21
N LEU A 137 -45.03 -11.79 9.15
CA LEU A 137 -46.45 -12.05 9.40
C LEU A 137 -47.20 -11.62 8.13
N SER A 138 -47.36 -12.56 7.21
CA SER A 138 -48.24 -12.41 6.06
C SER A 138 -49.67 -12.46 6.58
N PHE A 139 -50.24 -11.30 6.91
CA PHE A 139 -51.68 -11.18 7.04
C PHE A 139 -52.27 -11.31 5.63
N LYS A 140 -52.66 -12.54 5.25
CA LYS A 140 -53.60 -12.76 4.16
C LYS A 140 -54.97 -12.27 4.64
N PHE A 141 -55.35 -11.07 4.23
CA PHE A 141 -56.75 -10.66 4.28
C PHE A 141 -57.47 -11.34 3.11
N PHE A 142 -58.30 -12.33 3.42
CA PHE A 142 -59.41 -12.73 2.57
C PHE A 142 -60.63 -11.90 3.00
N ILE A 143 -60.90 -10.83 2.27
CA ILE A 143 -62.25 -10.33 1.96
C ILE A 143 -62.18 -9.84 0.51
#